data_AF-A0A4V5NE70-F1
#
_entry.id   AF-A0A4V5NE70-F1
#
_cell.length_a   1.000
_cell.length_b   1.000
_cell.length_c   1.000
_cell.angle_alpha   90.00
_cell.angle_beta   90.00
_cell.angle_gamma   90.00
#
_symmetry.space_group_name_H-M   'P 1'
#
loop_
_entity.id
_entity.type
_entity.pdbx_description
1 polymer ?
#
loop_
_entity_poly.entity_id
_entity_poly.type
_entity_poly.pdbx_seq_one_letter_code
_entity_poly.pdbx_strand_id
1 'polypeptide(L)'
;MVDLFKCLSSSDRAGIDRSLGSHVKDISSITATAFGFPHKVAAGTGSRSWREAYRSMLEGVLRDAEDALVSLPYDSIRSYTTNQSHFLDEIKEPSLVILDLASERNVLVDEQTKQISGMLGCANAVWGDPLMANVFDGPSEAFLEGFGPRPSRVAGAKVRQLLYAVYRATVTIVTHYYRPAQECREFEARRSLTSALNQLTGV
;
A
#
# COMPACT_ATOMS: atom_id res chain seq x y z
N MET A 1 4.22 -14.42 24.08
CA MET A 1 5.04 -13.59 23.19
C MET A 1 4.81 -12.16 23.64
N VAL A 2 5.81 -11.53 24.27
CA VAL A 2 5.67 -10.16 24.77
C VAL A 2 5.58 -9.24 23.55
N ASP A 3 4.61 -8.35 23.54
CA ASP A 3 4.47 -7.34 22.50
C ASP A 3 5.66 -6.37 22.61
N LEU A 4 6.72 -6.66 21.85
CA LEU A 4 8.02 -6.01 21.93
C LEU A 4 7.88 -4.49 21.80
N PHE A 5 6.85 -4.02 21.06
CA PHE A 5 6.53 -2.62 20.90
C PHE A 5 6.37 -1.90 22.24
N LYS A 6 5.81 -2.53 23.27
CA LYS A 6 5.63 -1.90 24.58
C LYS A 6 6.94 -1.63 25.32
N CYS A 7 8.04 -2.26 24.90
CA CYS A 7 9.35 -2.13 25.52
C CYS A 7 10.36 -1.34 24.68
N LEU A 8 9.98 -0.87 23.48
CA LEU A 8 10.86 -0.05 22.63
C LEU A 8 10.86 1.40 23.07
N SER A 9 12.05 1.98 23.24
CA SER A 9 12.19 3.43 23.42
C SER A 9 11.83 4.18 22.14
N SER A 10 11.61 5.49 22.24
CA SER A 10 11.41 6.35 21.06
C SER A 10 12.62 6.32 20.11
N SER A 11 13.83 6.20 20.66
CA SER A 11 15.07 6.07 19.89
C SER A 11 15.12 4.75 19.12
N ASP A 12 14.74 3.64 19.77
CA ASP A 12 14.71 2.32 19.11
C ASP A 12 13.71 2.31 17.96
N ARG A 13 12.51 2.86 18.18
CA ARG A 13 11.48 2.97 17.15
C ARG A 13 11.97 3.79 15.95
N ALA A 14 12.61 4.93 16.20
CA ALA A 14 13.19 5.74 15.13
C ALA A 14 14.32 4.99 14.38
N GLY A 15 15.15 4.21 15.09
CA GLY A 15 16.17 3.37 14.48
C GLY A 15 15.59 2.28 13.57
N ILE A 16 14.53 1.62 14.02
CA ILE A 16 13.79 0.61 13.24
C ILE A 16 13.14 1.24 12.02
N ASP A 17 12.42 2.36 12.18
CA ASP A 17 11.76 3.05 11.07
C ASP A 17 12.77 3.52 10.00
N ARG A 18 13.92 4.06 10.42
CA ARG A 18 14.99 4.44 9.48
C ARG A 18 15.53 3.24 8.72
N SER A 19 15.74 2.12 9.39
CA SER A 19 16.20 0.89 8.74
C SER A 19 15.13 0.36 7.78
N LEU A 20 13.85 0.41 8.16
CA LEU A 20 12.73 0.05 7.30
C LEU A 20 12.70 0.91 6.04
N GLY A 21 12.91 2.22 6.17
CA GLY A 21 13.03 3.15 5.04
C GLY A 21 14.13 2.73 4.06
N SER A 22 15.32 2.41 4.58
CA SER A 22 16.45 1.95 3.76
C SER A 22 16.11 0.66 3.00
N HIS A 23 15.50 -0.31 3.67
CA HIS A 23 15.12 -1.56 3.02
C HIS A 23 14.01 -1.39 1.99
N VAL A 24 13.00 -0.56 2.26
CA VAL A 24 11.94 -0.25 1.28
C VAL A 24 12.54 0.42 0.04
N LYS A 25 13.53 1.30 0.22
CA LYS A 25 14.29 1.89 -0.88
C LYS A 25 14.99 0.80 -1.71
N ASP A 26 15.73 -0.09 -1.07
CA ASP A 26 16.45 -1.18 -1.75
C ASP A 26 15.48 -2.10 -2.50
N ILE A 27 14.37 -2.50 -1.87
CA ILE A 27 13.31 -3.31 -2.51
C ILE A 27 12.74 -2.59 -3.72
N SER A 28 12.41 -1.30 -3.59
CA SER A 28 11.83 -0.50 -4.67
C SER A 28 12.79 -0.25 -5.84
N SER A 29 14.09 -0.49 -5.67
CA SER A 29 15.08 -0.42 -6.75
C SER A 29 15.08 -1.64 -7.66
N ILE A 30 14.46 -2.74 -7.23
CA ILE A 30 14.28 -3.94 -8.05
C ILE A 30 13.14 -3.65 -9.03
N THR A 31 13.38 -3.86 -10.32
CA THR A 31 12.41 -3.56 -11.39
C THR A 31 12.03 -4.79 -12.21
N ALA A 32 10.94 -4.66 -12.96
CA ALA A 32 10.46 -5.67 -13.91
C ALA A 32 10.18 -5.06 -15.30
N THR A 33 9.75 -5.88 -16.25
CA THR A 33 9.39 -5.44 -17.61
C THR A 33 7.89 -5.11 -17.77
N ALA A 34 7.07 -5.42 -16.75
CA ALA A 34 5.63 -5.22 -16.77
C ALA A 34 5.08 -4.95 -15.36
N PHE A 35 3.90 -4.35 -15.29
CA PHE A 35 3.21 -3.99 -14.05
C PHE A 35 2.25 -5.09 -13.58
N GLY A 36 1.88 -5.05 -12.30
CA GLY A 36 0.84 -5.88 -11.69
C GLY A 36 1.38 -6.97 -10.76
N PHE A 37 0.56 -7.99 -10.49
CA PHE A 37 0.94 -9.06 -9.56
C PHE A 37 2.13 -9.88 -10.07
N PRO A 38 3.08 -10.30 -9.20
CA PRO A 38 4.27 -11.06 -9.59
C PRO A 38 3.95 -12.32 -10.40
N HIS A 39 2.91 -13.06 -10.01
CA HIS A 39 2.50 -14.27 -10.74
C HIS A 39 1.98 -13.98 -12.15
N LYS A 40 1.30 -12.85 -12.38
CA LYS A 40 0.85 -12.43 -13.72
C LYS A 40 2.01 -11.98 -14.59
N VAL A 41 2.94 -11.22 -14.02
CA VAL A 41 4.15 -10.77 -14.73
C VAL A 41 5.01 -11.96 -15.12
N ALA A 42 5.23 -12.92 -14.21
CA ALA A 42 5.97 -14.16 -14.48
C ALA A 42 5.30 -15.02 -15.57
N ALA A 43 3.97 -15.03 -15.64
CA ALA A 43 3.21 -15.72 -16.68
C ALA A 43 3.15 -14.96 -18.02
N GLY A 44 3.79 -13.78 -18.13
CA GLY A 44 3.76 -12.95 -19.34
C GLY A 44 2.43 -12.20 -19.56
N THR A 45 1.54 -12.19 -18.57
CA THR A 45 0.22 -11.53 -18.61
C THR A 45 0.17 -10.29 -17.71
N GLY A 46 1.32 -9.66 -17.45
CA GLY A 46 1.41 -8.38 -16.77
C GLY A 46 0.81 -7.23 -17.61
N SER A 47 0.59 -6.08 -16.98
CA SER A 47 0.05 -4.89 -17.65
C SER A 47 1.16 -4.01 -18.22
N ARG A 48 0.83 -3.25 -19.28
CA ARG A 48 1.79 -2.37 -19.96
C ARG A 48 1.95 -1.02 -19.28
N SER A 49 0.95 -0.61 -18.50
CA SER A 49 0.99 0.60 -17.69
C SER A 49 0.57 0.32 -16.26
N TRP A 50 1.02 1.19 -15.36
CA TRP A 50 0.58 1.14 -13.98
C TRP A 50 -0.92 1.43 -13.84
N ARG A 51 -1.47 2.31 -14.67
CA ARG A 51 -2.91 2.59 -14.73
C ARG A 51 -3.72 1.31 -14.97
N GLU A 52 -3.33 0.50 -15.95
CA GLU A 52 -3.99 -0.77 -16.28
C GLU A 52 -3.90 -1.76 -15.12
N ALA A 53 -2.71 -1.92 -14.53
CA ALA A 53 -2.49 -2.81 -13.39
C ALA A 53 -3.35 -2.41 -12.19
N TYR A 54 -3.29 -1.15 -11.78
CA TYR A 54 -4.06 -0.61 -10.67
C TYR A 54 -5.56 -0.79 -10.88
N ARG A 55 -6.07 -0.48 -12.08
CA ARG A 55 -7.49 -0.68 -12.42
C ARG A 55 -7.87 -2.16 -12.33
N SER A 56 -7.05 -3.06 -12.88
CA SER A 56 -7.32 -4.50 -12.78
C SER A 56 -7.31 -5.00 -11.34
N MET A 57 -6.42 -4.48 -10.50
CA MET A 57 -6.34 -4.84 -9.09
C MET A 57 -7.58 -4.33 -8.32
N LEU A 58 -7.95 -3.07 -8.52
CA LEU A 58 -9.12 -2.48 -7.87
C LEU A 58 -10.40 -3.19 -8.28
N GLU A 59 -10.62 -3.42 -9.58
CA GLU A 59 -11.80 -4.15 -10.06
C GLU A 59 -11.85 -5.60 -9.56
N GLY A 60 -10.71 -6.25 -9.35
CA GLY A 60 -10.67 -7.58 -8.73
C GLY A 60 -11.28 -7.55 -7.32
N VAL A 61 -10.83 -6.61 -6.49
CA VAL A 61 -11.31 -6.47 -5.12
C VAL A 61 -12.78 -6.03 -5.08
N LEU A 62 -13.23 -5.16 -6.00
CA LEU A 62 -14.63 -4.76 -6.08
C LEU A 62 -15.54 -5.91 -6.48
N ARG A 63 -15.10 -6.81 -7.37
CA ARG A 63 -15.85 -8.03 -7.71
C ARG A 63 -15.94 -8.99 -6.54
N ASP A 64 -14.85 -9.20 -5.82
CA ASP A 64 -14.87 -10.01 -4.59
C ASP A 64 -15.87 -9.40 -3.56
N ALA A 65 -15.93 -8.07 -3.48
CA ALA A 65 -16.90 -7.37 -2.63
C ALA A 65 -18.36 -7.58 -3.08
N GLU A 66 -18.62 -7.51 -4.40
CA GLU A 66 -19.92 -7.75 -5.00
C GLU A 66 -20.38 -9.19 -4.75
N ASP A 67 -19.49 -10.16 -4.94
CA ASP A 67 -19.73 -11.59 -4.69
C ASP A 67 -20.04 -11.88 -3.21
N ALA A 68 -19.39 -11.16 -2.30
CA ALA A 68 -19.63 -11.23 -0.86
C ALA A 68 -20.75 -10.31 -0.35
N LEU A 69 -21.47 -9.61 -1.25
CA LEU A 69 -22.57 -8.67 -0.93
C LEU A 69 -22.14 -7.56 0.05
N VAL A 70 -20.88 -7.14 0.00
CA VAL A 70 -20.37 -6.07 0.85
C VAL A 70 -20.95 -4.73 0.38
N SER A 71 -21.52 -3.97 1.31
CA SER A 71 -22.04 -2.63 0.99
C SER A 71 -20.89 -1.63 0.83
N LEU A 72 -20.67 -1.15 -0.40
CA LEU A 72 -19.67 -0.15 -0.78
C LEU A 72 -20.28 0.86 -1.78
N PRO A 73 -19.75 2.10 -1.86
CA PRO A 73 -20.16 3.07 -2.87
C PRO A 73 -19.49 2.78 -4.22
N TYR A 74 -19.85 1.64 -4.85
CA TYR A 74 -19.20 1.11 -6.06
C TYR A 74 -19.07 2.12 -7.20
N ASP A 75 -20.17 2.79 -7.54
CA ASP A 75 -20.19 3.77 -8.64
C ASP A 75 -19.27 4.95 -8.36
N SER A 76 -19.26 5.46 -7.13
CA SER A 76 -18.36 6.54 -6.71
C SER A 76 -16.90 6.11 -6.78
N ILE A 77 -16.58 4.89 -6.32
CA ILE A 77 -15.21 4.34 -6.38
C ILE A 77 -14.78 4.28 -7.85
N ARG A 78 -15.58 3.64 -8.72
CA ARG A 78 -15.25 3.46 -10.14
C ARG A 78 -15.15 4.81 -10.87
N SER A 79 -16.09 5.72 -10.64
CA SER A 79 -16.12 7.04 -11.28
C SER A 79 -14.91 7.89 -10.90
N TYR A 80 -14.68 8.11 -9.59
CA TYR A 80 -13.61 9.00 -9.16
C TYR A 80 -12.22 8.45 -9.43
N THR A 81 -12.02 7.13 -9.30
CA THR A 81 -10.74 6.51 -9.68
C THR A 81 -10.49 6.56 -11.18
N THR A 82 -11.54 6.41 -12.02
CA THR A 82 -11.42 6.53 -13.47
C THR A 82 -11.07 7.95 -13.90
N ASN A 83 -11.73 8.98 -13.34
CA ASN A 83 -11.50 10.38 -13.67
C ASN A 83 -10.05 10.80 -13.41
N GLN A 84 -9.45 10.29 -12.33
CA GLN A 84 -8.08 10.62 -11.93
C GLN A 84 -7.03 9.59 -12.40
N SER A 85 -7.44 8.58 -13.18
CA SER A 85 -6.59 7.45 -13.59
C SER A 85 -5.37 7.87 -14.41
N HIS A 86 -5.53 8.84 -15.29
CA HIS A 86 -4.72 10.05 -15.23
C HIS A 86 -3.27 9.94 -14.77
N PHE A 87 -3.11 10.36 -13.52
CA PHE A 87 -1.86 10.48 -12.76
C PHE A 87 -1.12 9.16 -12.55
N LEU A 88 -1.77 8.00 -12.75
CA LEU A 88 -1.11 6.70 -12.68
C LEU A 88 -0.16 6.46 -13.87
N ASP A 89 -0.39 7.14 -15.00
CA ASP A 89 0.50 7.05 -16.17
C ASP A 89 1.86 7.74 -15.94
N GLU A 90 2.01 8.55 -14.89
CA GLU A 90 3.31 9.14 -14.52
C GLU A 90 4.33 8.07 -14.14
N ILE A 91 3.88 6.89 -13.72
CA ILE A 91 4.73 5.77 -13.34
C ILE A 91 5.12 4.99 -14.60
N LYS A 92 6.40 5.08 -14.96
CA LYS A 92 6.95 4.49 -16.19
C LYS A 92 7.69 3.18 -15.96
N GLU A 93 8.19 2.96 -14.74
CA GLU A 93 8.97 1.79 -14.39
C GLU A 93 8.29 1.02 -13.24
N PRO A 94 8.08 -0.29 -13.37
CA PRO A 94 7.52 -1.10 -12.29
C PRO A 94 8.60 -1.45 -11.27
N SER A 95 8.45 -0.93 -10.05
CA SER A 95 9.25 -1.30 -8.89
C SER A 95 8.63 -2.47 -8.13
N LEU A 96 9.44 -3.27 -7.45
CA LEU A 96 8.91 -4.24 -6.49
C LEU A 96 8.37 -3.49 -5.27
N VAL A 97 7.11 -3.76 -4.91
CA VAL A 97 6.42 -3.12 -3.78
C VAL A 97 5.74 -4.20 -2.96
N ILE A 98 5.99 -4.23 -1.65
CA ILE A 98 5.24 -5.06 -0.71
C ILE A 98 4.21 -4.12 -0.05
N LEU A 99 2.93 -4.36 -0.31
CA LEU A 99 1.87 -3.39 -0.05
C LEU A 99 1.60 -3.14 1.44
N ASP A 100 1.83 -4.13 2.29
CA ASP A 100 1.44 -4.16 3.70
C ASP A 100 2.62 -4.17 4.69
N LEU A 101 3.81 -3.71 4.27
CA LEU A 101 5.03 -3.72 5.10
C LEU A 101 4.94 -2.98 6.44
N ALA A 102 4.16 -1.90 6.54
CA ALA A 102 4.04 -1.13 7.77
C ALA A 102 3.21 -1.82 8.86
N SER A 103 2.65 -3.01 8.59
CA SER A 103 1.93 -3.73 9.63
C SER A 103 2.93 -4.23 10.67
N GLU A 104 2.63 -4.01 11.96
CA GLU A 104 3.42 -4.56 13.09
C GLU A 104 3.64 -6.08 13.00
N ARG A 105 2.81 -6.78 12.23
CA ARG A 105 2.90 -8.23 11.98
C ARG A 105 3.88 -8.61 10.87
N ASN A 106 4.32 -7.66 10.05
CA ASN A 106 5.10 -7.89 8.85
C ASN A 106 6.59 -7.49 8.99
N VAL A 107 6.99 -6.90 10.12
CA VAL A 107 8.39 -6.58 10.41
C VAL A 107 8.84 -7.38 11.62
N LEU A 108 9.86 -8.20 11.44
CA LEU A 108 10.50 -8.94 12.52
C LEU A 108 11.68 -8.12 13.05
N VAL A 109 11.70 -7.91 14.37
CA VAL A 109 12.75 -7.17 15.06
C VAL A 109 13.45 -8.11 16.02
N ASP A 110 14.78 -8.14 15.97
CA ASP A 110 15.59 -8.87 16.92
C ASP A 110 15.52 -8.20 18.31
N GLU A 111 15.17 -8.98 19.34
CA GLU A 111 14.87 -8.44 20.66
C GLU A 111 16.10 -7.83 21.35
N GLN A 112 17.31 -8.28 21.03
CA GLN A 112 18.55 -7.85 21.68
C GLN A 112 19.14 -6.63 21.00
N THR A 113 19.25 -6.68 19.67
CA THR A 113 19.87 -5.64 18.85
C THR A 113 18.89 -4.53 18.45
N LYS A 114 17.57 -4.78 18.59
CA LYS A 114 16.50 -3.89 18.14
C LYS A 114 16.58 -3.56 16.65
N GLN A 115 17.20 -4.43 15.86
CA GLN A 115 17.32 -4.29 14.41
C GLN A 115 16.28 -5.15 13.69
N ILE A 116 15.93 -4.75 12.46
CA ILE A 116 15.07 -5.56 11.59
C ILE A 116 15.83 -6.84 11.21
N SER A 117 15.23 -7.99 11.52
CA SER A 117 15.76 -9.32 11.20
C SER A 117 15.03 -9.99 10.03
N GLY A 118 13.84 -9.49 9.67
CA GLY A 118 13.07 -10.03 8.56
C GLY A 118 11.85 -9.20 8.19
N MET A 119 11.37 -9.42 6.96
CA MET A 119 10.16 -8.82 6.42
C MET A 119 9.24 -9.92 5.89
N LEU A 120 7.95 -9.82 6.24
CA LEU A 120 6.89 -10.71 5.79
C LEU A 120 5.95 -9.93 4.85
N GLY A 121 4.88 -10.60 4.38
CA GLY A 121 3.89 -9.95 3.52
C GLY A 121 4.18 -10.03 2.02
N CYS A 122 5.25 -10.73 1.58
CA CYS A 122 5.59 -10.87 0.16
C CYS A 122 4.47 -11.49 -0.71
N ALA A 123 3.50 -12.18 -0.10
CA ALA A 123 2.29 -12.66 -0.79
C ALA A 123 1.45 -11.50 -1.38
N ASN A 124 1.55 -10.30 -0.79
CA ASN A 124 0.90 -9.07 -1.23
C ASN A 124 1.86 -8.15 -2.00
N ALA A 125 2.89 -8.71 -2.63
CA ALA A 125 3.80 -7.95 -3.48
C ALA A 125 3.16 -7.62 -4.85
N VAL A 126 3.57 -6.49 -5.42
CA VAL A 126 3.22 -6.03 -6.77
C VAL A 126 4.41 -5.39 -7.46
N TRP A 127 4.40 -5.40 -8.80
CA TRP A 127 5.25 -4.60 -9.66
C TRP A 127 4.51 -3.30 -9.98
N GLY A 128 4.89 -2.19 -9.33
CA GLY A 128 4.07 -0.98 -9.27
C GLY A 128 4.77 0.27 -8.79
N ASP A 129 3.97 1.25 -8.35
CA ASP A 129 4.44 2.49 -7.74
C ASP A 129 4.81 2.26 -6.25
N PRO A 130 6.06 2.57 -5.83
CA PRO A 130 6.46 2.46 -4.42
C PRO A 130 5.52 3.17 -3.45
N LEU A 131 4.90 4.30 -3.85
CA LEU A 131 3.95 5.04 -3.02
C LEU A 131 2.68 4.26 -2.66
N MET A 132 2.43 3.12 -3.31
CA MET A 132 1.28 2.28 -3.00
C MET A 132 1.42 1.54 -1.65
N ALA A 133 2.65 1.29 -1.20
CA ALA A 133 2.91 0.65 0.07
C ALA A 133 2.35 1.46 1.25
N ASN A 134 1.74 0.77 2.22
CA ASN A 134 1.11 1.39 3.38
C ASN A 134 2.08 2.19 4.27
N VAL A 135 3.39 1.94 4.18
CA VAL A 135 4.42 2.74 4.88
C VAL A 135 4.39 4.22 4.49
N PHE A 136 3.84 4.56 3.32
CA PHE A 136 3.69 5.94 2.85
C PHE A 136 2.37 6.61 3.29
N ASP A 137 1.54 5.91 4.08
CA ASP A 137 0.33 6.46 4.69
C ASP A 137 0.66 7.03 6.07
N GLY A 138 1.06 8.30 6.11
CA GLY A 138 1.57 8.96 7.33
C GLY A 138 2.95 8.44 7.77
N PRO A 139 3.97 8.48 6.89
CA PRO A 139 5.31 8.00 7.22
C PRO A 139 5.94 8.81 8.36
N SER A 140 6.70 8.14 9.23
CA SER A 140 7.52 8.84 10.24
C SER A 140 8.70 9.57 9.58
N GLU A 141 9.20 10.63 10.21
CA GLU A 141 10.39 11.33 9.69
C GLU A 141 11.61 10.40 9.64
N ALA A 142 11.76 9.51 10.62
CA ALA A 142 12.85 8.53 10.62
C ALA A 142 12.76 7.56 9.42
N PHE A 143 11.56 7.09 9.07
CA PHE A 143 11.37 6.31 7.85
C PHE A 143 11.77 7.09 6.60
N LEU A 144 11.35 8.36 6.50
CA LEU A 144 11.70 9.22 5.37
C LEU A 144 13.21 9.48 5.28
N GLU A 145 13.91 9.65 6.41
CA GLU A 145 15.37 9.76 6.46
C GLU A 145 16.05 8.53 5.85
N GLY A 146 15.57 7.33 6.19
CA GLY A 146 16.12 6.08 5.67
C GLY A 146 15.79 5.83 4.19
N PHE A 147 14.54 6.11 3.80
CA PHE A 147 14.07 5.94 2.43
C PHE A 147 14.76 6.92 1.46
N GLY A 148 15.03 8.15 1.90
CA GLY A 148 15.71 9.18 1.13
C GLY A 148 14.75 10.15 0.44
N PRO A 149 15.02 10.59 -0.81
CA PRO A 149 14.28 11.67 -1.44
C PRO A 149 12.77 11.42 -1.45
N ARG A 150 12.00 12.39 -0.94
CA ARG A 150 10.54 12.30 -0.86
C ARG A 150 9.94 12.16 -2.28
N PRO A 151 9.22 11.07 -2.59
CA PRO A 151 8.56 10.91 -3.90
C PRO A 151 7.44 11.95 -4.12
N SER A 152 7.02 12.67 -3.08
CA SER A 152 5.90 13.61 -3.05
C SER A 152 6.14 14.93 -3.80
N ARG A 153 7.29 15.12 -4.46
CA ARG A 153 7.60 16.35 -5.22
C ARG A 153 7.04 16.36 -6.65
N VAL A 154 6.38 15.29 -7.09
CA VAL A 154 5.72 15.23 -8.41
C VAL A 154 4.24 15.60 -8.24
N ALA A 155 3.72 16.50 -9.08
CA ALA A 155 2.36 17.05 -8.94
C ALA A 155 1.26 15.97 -8.81
N GLY A 156 1.42 14.81 -9.46
CA GLY A 156 0.48 13.69 -9.37
C GLY A 156 0.59 12.79 -8.14
N ALA A 157 1.65 12.92 -7.33
CA ALA A 157 1.89 12.00 -6.20
C ALA A 157 0.77 12.05 -5.16
N LYS A 158 0.23 13.24 -4.87
CA LYS A 158 -0.88 13.40 -3.93
C LYS A 158 -2.15 12.70 -4.42
N VAL A 159 -2.46 12.82 -5.71
CA VAL A 159 -3.64 12.17 -6.30
C VAL A 159 -3.46 10.66 -6.30
N ARG A 160 -2.26 10.16 -6.65
CA ARG A 160 -1.95 8.72 -6.56
C ARG A 160 -2.08 8.20 -5.12
N GLN A 161 -1.61 8.94 -4.12
CA GLN A 161 -1.80 8.56 -2.72
C GLN A 161 -3.29 8.44 -2.34
N LEU A 162 -4.15 9.33 -2.84
CA LEU A 162 -5.59 9.22 -2.63
C LEU A 162 -6.18 7.99 -3.33
N LEU A 163 -5.76 7.68 -4.57
CA LEU A 163 -6.14 6.45 -5.25
C LEU A 163 -5.70 5.22 -4.44
N TYR A 164 -4.46 5.18 -3.96
CA TYR A 164 -3.97 4.06 -3.14
C TYR A 164 -4.68 3.96 -1.79
N ALA A 165 -5.09 5.08 -1.19
CA ALA A 165 -5.92 5.08 0.01
C ALA A 165 -7.30 4.45 -0.26
N VAL A 166 -7.93 4.75 -1.41
CA VAL A 166 -9.17 4.08 -1.85
C VAL A 166 -8.93 2.57 -1.97
N TYR A 167 -7.90 2.14 -2.71
CA TYR A 167 -7.59 0.71 -2.88
C TYR A 167 -7.35 -0.01 -1.54
N ARG A 168 -6.47 0.53 -0.68
CA ARG A 168 -6.17 -0.06 0.64
C ARG A 168 -7.41 -0.16 1.52
N ALA A 169 -8.23 0.89 1.54
CA ALA A 169 -9.48 0.89 2.31
C ALA A 169 -10.46 -0.16 1.78
N THR A 170 -10.64 -0.25 0.45
CA THR A 170 -11.49 -1.28 -0.18
C THR A 170 -11.00 -2.69 0.17
N VAL A 171 -9.70 -2.98 0.00
CA VAL A 171 -9.11 -4.27 0.37
C VAL A 171 -9.35 -4.59 1.85
N THR A 172 -9.17 -3.61 2.74
CA THR A 172 -9.35 -3.80 4.18
C THR A 172 -10.79 -4.13 4.54
N ILE A 173 -11.76 -3.41 3.96
CA ILE A 173 -13.19 -3.66 4.17
C ILE A 173 -13.53 -5.06 3.66
N VAL A 174 -13.20 -5.38 2.41
CA VAL A 174 -13.55 -6.68 1.80
C VAL A 174 -12.89 -7.84 2.55
N THR A 175 -11.62 -7.71 2.93
CA THR A 175 -10.91 -8.73 3.70
C THR A 175 -11.59 -9.01 5.04
N HIS A 176 -12.18 -8.00 5.70
CA HIS A 176 -12.90 -8.19 6.95
C HIS A 176 -14.08 -9.17 6.81
N TYR A 177 -14.79 -9.16 5.68
CA TYR A 177 -15.92 -10.05 5.42
C TYR A 177 -15.49 -11.50 5.15
N TYR A 178 -14.31 -11.71 4.54
CA TYR A 178 -13.75 -13.05 4.32
C TYR A 178 -12.96 -13.59 5.51
N ARG A 179 -12.35 -12.72 6.30
CA ARG A 179 -11.48 -13.04 7.44
C ARG A 179 -11.77 -12.08 8.60
N PRO A 180 -12.83 -12.34 9.38
CA PRO A 180 -13.17 -11.49 10.52
C PRO A 180 -12.03 -11.50 11.54
N ALA A 181 -11.41 -10.34 11.75
CA ALA A 181 -10.46 -10.13 12.83
C ALA A 181 -11.17 -9.49 14.04
N GLN A 182 -10.67 -9.74 15.24
CA GLN A 182 -11.22 -9.14 16.49
C GLN A 182 -11.10 -7.61 16.54
N GLU A 183 -10.24 -7.02 15.71
CA GLU A 183 -9.97 -5.59 15.70
C GLU A 183 -10.93 -4.84 14.74
N CYS A 184 -11.55 -3.76 15.20
CA CYS A 184 -12.51 -2.88 14.49
C CYS A 184 -11.89 -2.07 13.31
N ARG A 185 -11.06 -2.70 12.48
CA ARG A 185 -10.38 -2.04 11.35
C ARG A 185 -11.33 -1.64 10.21
N GLU A 186 -12.51 -2.24 10.14
CA GLU A 186 -13.50 -1.94 9.09
C GLU A 186 -14.01 -0.49 9.18
N PHE A 187 -14.36 -0.01 10.38
CA PHE A 187 -14.88 1.34 10.56
C PHE A 187 -13.87 2.41 10.15
N GLU A 188 -12.60 2.23 10.53
CA GLU A 188 -11.51 3.13 10.12
C GLU A 188 -11.30 3.08 8.61
N ALA A 189 -11.29 1.88 8.01
CA ALA A 189 -11.18 1.74 6.56
C ALA A 189 -12.33 2.44 5.81
N ARG A 190 -13.58 2.32 6.28
CA ARG A 190 -14.71 3.04 5.70
C ARG A 190 -14.56 4.56 5.81
N ARG A 191 -14.06 5.07 6.94
CA ARG A 191 -13.76 6.50 7.10
C ARG A 191 -12.68 6.97 6.13
N SER A 192 -11.61 6.20 5.99
CA SER A 192 -10.51 6.50 5.06
C SER A 192 -11.00 6.47 3.61
N LEU A 193 -11.84 5.49 3.23
CA LEU A 193 -12.45 5.42 1.91
C LEU A 193 -13.27 6.69 1.60
N THR A 194 -14.19 7.06 2.49
CA THR A 194 -15.03 8.26 2.32
C THR A 194 -14.19 9.53 2.23
N SER A 195 -13.17 9.67 3.09
CA SER A 195 -12.25 10.81 3.07
C SER A 195 -11.49 10.91 1.74
N ALA A 196 -10.95 9.78 1.26
CA ALA A 196 -10.19 9.75 0.02
C ALA A 196 -11.07 10.07 -1.20
N LEU A 197 -12.29 9.50 -1.27
CA LEU A 197 -13.24 9.81 -2.34
C LEU A 197 -13.63 11.29 -2.35
N ASN A 198 -13.93 11.88 -1.20
CA ASN A 198 -14.26 13.31 -1.09
C ASN A 198 -13.10 14.22 -1.50
N GLN A 199 -11.85 13.81 -1.26
CA GLN A 199 -10.70 14.57 -1.73
C GLN A 199 -10.51 14.42 -3.24
N LEU A 200 -10.74 13.23 -3.81
CA LEU A 200 -10.68 12.99 -5.25
C LEU A 200 -11.76 13.75 -6.04
N THR A 201 -12.90 14.08 -5.43
CA THR A 201 -13.92 14.94 -6.07
C THR A 201 -13.48 16.40 -6.23
N GLY A 202 -12.51 16.84 -5.44
CA GLY A 202 -11.99 18.22 -5.47
C GLY A 202 -10.74 18.40 -6.31
N VAL A 203 -10.29 17.35 -7.03
CA VAL A 203 -9.13 17.36 -7.93
C VAL A 203 -9.60 17.59 -9.36
#